data_AF-A0A2A4YSN8-F1
#
_entry.id   AF-A0A2A4YSN8-F1
#
_cell.length_a   1.000
_cell.length_b   1.000
_cell.length_c   1.000
_cell.angle_alpha   90.00
_cell.angle_beta   90.00
_cell.angle_gamma   90.00
#
_symmetry.space_group_name_H-M   'P 1'
#
loop_
_entity.id
_entity.type
_entity.pdbx_description
1 polymer ?
#
loop_
_entity_poly.entity_id
_entity_poly.type
_entity_poly.pdbx_seq_one_letter_code
_entity_poly.pdbx_strand_id
1 'polypeptide(L)' 'MNDLFWLTKSQFNRIKPYFPLPHGIPRVDDLRVISGIIHVLKRG' A
#
# COMPACT_ATOMS: atom_id res chain seq x y z
N MET A 1 12.33 -11.38 -8.21
CA MET A 1 11.45 -10.20 -8.27
C MET A 1 11.43 -9.59 -6.87
N ASN A 2 12.48 -8.81 -6.55
CA ASN A 2 12.59 -8.05 -5.31
C ASN A 2 11.81 -6.75 -5.52
N ASP A 3 10.51 -6.88 -5.69
CA ASP A 3 9.62 -5.76 -5.99
C ASP A 3 9.72 -4.74 -4.87
N LEU A 4 10.02 -3.50 -5.26
CA LEU A 4 10.21 -2.31 -4.44
C LEU A 4 8.96 -1.99 -3.62
N PHE A 5 8.67 -2.80 -2.62
CA PHE A 5 7.66 -2.49 -1.63
C PHE A 5 8.35 -1.81 -0.45
N TRP A 6 8.10 -0.51 -0.30
CA TRP A 6 8.63 0.29 0.81
C TRP A 6 8.04 -0.09 2.17
N LEU A 7 6.99 -0.92 2.18
CA LEU A 7 6.32 -1.41 3.38
C LEU A 7 6.42 -2.93 3.48
N THR A 8 6.80 -3.40 4.66
CA THR A 8 6.66 -4.81 5.03
C THR A 8 5.18 -5.16 5.21
N LYS A 9 4.82 -6.46 5.08
CA LYS A 9 3.45 -6.94 5.34
C LYS A 9 2.95 -6.57 6.75
N SER A 10 3.84 -6.59 7.75
CA SER A 10 3.51 -6.20 9.13
C SER A 10 3.14 -4.73 9.24
N GLN A 11 3.93 -3.84 8.63
CA GLN A 11 3.61 -2.41 8.58
C GLN A 11 2.30 -2.17 7.82
N PHE A 12 2.11 -2.81 6.66
CA PHE A 12 0.87 -2.72 5.90
C PHE A 12 -0.36 -3.16 6.72
N ASN A 13 -0.26 -4.25 7.48
CA ASN A 13 -1.35 -4.72 8.34
C ASN A 13 -1.70 -3.75 9.47
N ARG A 14 -0.76 -2.91 9.93
CA ARG A 14 -1.05 -1.85 10.91
C ARG A 14 -1.86 -0.70 10.30
N ILE A 15 -1.66 -0.40 9.01
CA ILE A 15 -2.36 0.70 8.32
C ILE A 15 -3.71 0.26 7.73
N LYS A 16 -3.84 -1.02 7.35
CA LYS A 16 -5.04 -1.60 6.74
C LYS A 16 -6.37 -1.26 7.46
N PRO A 17 -6.47 -1.22 8.81
CA PRO A 17 -7.71 -0.89 9.51
C PRO A 17 -8.20 0.55 9.29
N TYR A 18 -7.32 1.47 8.91
CA TYR A 18 -7.67 2.88 8.67
C TYR A 18 -8.18 3.12 7.25
N PHE A 19 -8.20 2.10 6.40
CA PHE A 19 -8.69 2.25 5.05
C PHE A 19 -10.21 2.32 4.99
N PRO A 20 -10.76 3.17 4.11
CA PRO A 20 -12.19 3.18 3.90
C PRO A 20 -12.66 1.82 3.38
N LEU A 21 -13.93 1.48 3.64
CA LEU A 21 -14.52 0.25 3.13
C LEU A 21 -14.46 0.24 1.58
N PRO A 22 -14.21 -0.91 0.94
CA PRO A 22 -14.23 -1.01 -0.51
C PRO A 22 -15.66 -0.80 -1.04
N HIS A 23 -15.83 0.11 -2.00
CA HIS A 23 -17.14 0.42 -2.62
C HIS A 23 -17.55 -0.62 -3.68
N GLY A 24 -17.47 -1.92 -3.36
CA GLY A 24 -17.88 -3.02 -4.24
C GLY A 24 -16.78 -3.59 -5.14
N ILE A 25 -15.59 -2.97 -5.19
CA ILE A 25 -14.42 -3.51 -5.91
C ILE A 25 -13.35 -3.91 -4.87
N PRO A 26 -12.91 -5.17 -4.83
CA PRO A 26 -11.86 -5.62 -3.92
C PRO A 26 -10.54 -4.94 -4.28
N ARG A 27 -9.82 -4.48 -3.26
CA ARG A 27 -8.50 -3.86 -3.46
C ARG A 27 -7.45 -4.95 -3.57
N VAL A 28 -7.08 -5.26 -4.81
CA VAL A 28 -6.15 -6.35 -5.12
C VAL A 28 -4.69 -5.95 -4.84
N ASP A 29 -4.35 -4.66 -4.95
CA ASP A 29 -2.95 -4.18 -5.01
C ASP A 29 -2.63 -3.01 -4.06
N ASP A 30 -3.33 -2.87 -2.93
CA ASP A 30 -3.14 -1.75 -1.99
C ASP A 30 -1.67 -1.53 -1.59
N LEU A 31 -0.95 -2.62 -1.36
CA LEU A 31 0.46 -2.58 -0.96
C LEU A 31 1.35 -1.99 -2.07
N ARG A 32 1.00 -2.19 -3.35
CA ARG A 32 1.68 -1.60 -4.50
C ARG A 32 1.34 -0.13 -4.66
N VAL A 33 0.06 0.22 -4.54
CA VAL A 33 -0.40 1.61 -4.63
C VAL A 33 0.27 2.47 -3.55
N ILE A 34 0.26 2.01 -2.30
CA ILE A 34 0.88 2.74 -1.19
C ILE A 34 2.40 2.81 -1.36
N SER A 35 3.03 1.74 -1.85
CA SER A 35 4.46 1.78 -2.16
C SER A 35 4.78 2.85 -3.21
N GLY A 36 3.94 2.99 -4.24
CA GLY A 36 4.04 4.05 -5.24
C GLY A 36 3.88 5.45 -4.64
N ILE A 37 2.88 5.66 -3.76
CA ILE A 37 2.68 6.93 -3.06
C ILE A 37 3.91 7.28 -2.21
N ILE A 38 4.43 6.33 -1.42
CA ILE A 38 5.64 6.54 -0.60
C ILE A 38 6.84 6.86 -1.48
N HIS A 39 6.97 6.19 -2.63
CA HIS A 39 8.05 6.45 -3.57
C HIS A 39 8.02 7.90 -4.09
N VAL A 40 6.86 8.38 -4.55
CA VAL A 40 6.67 9.77 -4.99
C VAL A 40 6.95 10.74 -3.85
N LEU A 41 6.39 10.51 -2.65
CA LEU A 41 6.64 11.37 -1.49
C LEU A 41 8.12 11.42 -1.07
N LYS A 42 8.89 10.34 -1.30
CA LYS A 42 10.32 10.29 -0.97
C LYS A 42 11.24 10.77 -2.08
N ARG A 43 10.82 10.73 -3.35
CA ARG A 43 11.70 10.93 -4.51
C ARG A 43 11.27 12.00 -5.51
N GLY A 44 10.00 12.45 -5.50
CA GLY A 44 9.46 13.43 -6.43
C GLY A 44 8.85 12.79 -7.67
#